data_AF-A0A3M0BMP0-F1
#
_entry.id   AF-A0A3M0BMP0-F1
#
_cell.length_a   1.000
_cell.length_b   1.000
_cell.length_c   1.000
_cell.angle_alpha   90.00
_cell.angle_beta   90.00
_cell.angle_gamma   90.00
#
_symmetry.space_group_name_H-M   'P 1'
#
loop_
_entity.id
_entity.type
_entity.pdbx_description
1 polymer ?
#
loop_
_entity_poly.entity_id
_entity_poly.type
_entity_poly.pdbx_seq_one_letter_code
_entity_poly.pdbx_strand_id
1 'polypeptide(L)'
;MIRILSFFVVFLVSFFIFFIYTFPSREVFGKYLSKYGIKYDSISGNLLKTKIKGLTYGNFVKIDDIAVSNKFYKMEFLINKKQKLSVFPLEKKAKIKFKNLEINKYTNKISGTLNLKGKIFIKDNYILSNLNGDSFLRTLPVPIVKDIKISLKTMAKEKENKIKAKIFSSNITGEFNGVALIPINIQNATLKGNFEGKLYGSKIKQNISLRFKDIINGNLKLF
;
A
#
# COMPACT_ATOMS: atom_id res chain seq x y z
N MET A 1 -9.75 51.80 13.40
CA MET A 1 -8.84 50.83 12.74
C MET A 1 -8.76 49.48 13.46
N ILE A 2 -8.42 49.44 14.76
CA ILE A 2 -8.34 48.19 15.54
C ILE A 2 -9.64 47.38 15.55
N ARG A 3 -10.80 48.01 15.78
CA ARG A 3 -12.11 47.34 15.76
C ARG A 3 -12.44 46.69 14.41
N ILE A 4 -12.13 47.36 13.30
CA ILE A 4 -12.36 46.87 11.93
C ILE A 4 -11.48 45.64 11.65
N LEU A 5 -10.21 45.70 12.06
CA LEU A 5 -9.29 44.56 11.97
C LEU A 5 -9.80 43.36 12.78
N SER A 6 -10.28 43.59 14.01
CA SER A 6 -10.87 42.52 14.84
C SER A 6 -12.10 41.89 14.19
N PHE A 7 -13.03 42.68 13.65
CA PHE A 7 -14.19 42.15 12.93
C PHE A 7 -13.78 41.33 11.71
N PHE A 8 -12.79 41.79 10.95
CA PHE A 8 -12.27 41.06 9.80
C PHE A 8 -11.63 39.71 10.19
N VAL A 9 -10.85 39.68 11.28
CA VAL A 9 -10.27 38.43 11.80
C VAL A 9 -11.36 37.46 12.27
N VAL A 10 -12.35 37.94 13.02
CA VAL A 10 -13.48 37.10 13.49
C VAL A 10 -14.28 36.55 12.31
N PHE A 11 -14.53 37.37 11.29
CA PHE A 11 -15.18 36.93 10.05
C PHE A 11 -14.36 35.85 9.34
N LEU A 12 -13.06 36.05 9.15
CA LEU A 12 -12.19 35.05 8.52
C LEU A 12 -12.19 33.73 9.30
N VAL A 13 -12.02 33.78 10.62
CA VAL A 13 -12.05 32.57 11.47
C VAL A 13 -13.39 31.86 11.34
N SER A 14 -14.51 32.59 11.40
CA SER A 14 -15.85 32.03 11.26
C SER A 14 -16.07 31.43 9.87
N PHE A 15 -15.61 32.10 8.82
CA PHE A 15 -15.66 31.61 7.45
C PHE A 15 -14.85 30.33 7.28
N PHE A 16 -13.62 30.25 7.81
CA PHE A 16 -12.81 29.04 7.76
C PHE A 16 -13.43 27.89 8.55
N ILE A 17 -13.97 28.17 9.73
CA ILE A 17 -14.71 27.17 10.53
C ILE A 17 -15.89 26.65 9.72
N PHE A 18 -16.73 27.55 9.21
CA PHE A 18 -17.89 27.19 8.38
C PHE A 18 -17.46 26.33 7.19
N PHE A 19 -16.47 26.78 6.42
CA PHE A 19 -15.94 26.05 5.27
C PHE A 19 -15.42 24.65 5.64
N ILE A 20 -14.70 24.51 6.75
CA ILE A 20 -14.22 23.21 7.23
C ILE A 20 -15.37 22.25 7.51
N TYR A 21 -16.46 22.74 8.12
CA TYR A 21 -17.62 21.94 8.50
C TYR A 21 -18.58 21.65 7.35
N THR A 22 -18.76 22.59 6.42
CA THR A 22 -19.65 22.46 5.26
C THR A 22 -18.94 21.94 4.01
N PHE A 23 -17.65 21.60 4.11
CA PHE A 23 -16.86 21.10 2.99
C PHE A 23 -17.54 19.90 2.30
N PRO A 24 -17.80 19.95 0.99
CA PRO A 24 -18.47 18.89 0.22
C PRO A 24 -17.53 17.70 -0.01
N SER A 25 -17.22 16.98 1.07
CA SER A 25 -16.23 15.91 1.09
C SER A 25 -16.60 14.78 0.11
N ARG A 26 -17.89 14.45 0.00
CA ARG A 26 -18.39 13.42 -0.91
C ARG A 26 -18.11 13.76 -2.36
N GLU A 27 -18.44 14.97 -2.80
CA GLU A 27 -18.32 15.42 -4.18
C GLU A 27 -16.84 15.52 -4.57
N VAL A 28 -16.02 16.12 -3.69
CA VAL A 28 -14.59 16.30 -3.94
C VAL A 28 -13.85 14.96 -3.95
N PHE A 29 -13.91 14.19 -2.86
CA PHE A 29 -13.20 12.91 -2.79
C PHE A 29 -13.79 11.91 -3.79
N GLY A 30 -15.11 11.90 -3.96
CA GLY A 30 -15.79 11.04 -4.93
C GLY A 30 -15.30 11.27 -6.34
N LYS A 31 -15.24 12.54 -6.79
CA LYS A 31 -14.72 12.89 -8.12
C LYS A 31 -13.26 12.46 -8.30
N TYR A 32 -12.43 12.65 -7.29
CA TYR A 32 -11.04 12.20 -7.32
C TYR A 32 -10.93 10.67 -7.43
N LEU A 33 -11.68 9.91 -6.63
CA LEU A 33 -11.66 8.45 -6.66
C LEU A 33 -12.16 7.92 -8.01
N SER A 34 -13.28 8.44 -8.51
CA SER A 34 -13.85 8.05 -9.79
C SER A 34 -12.91 8.34 -10.97
N LYS A 35 -12.17 9.46 -10.94
CA LYS A 35 -11.14 9.77 -11.95
C LYS A 35 -10.08 8.68 -12.08
N TYR A 36 -9.77 7.98 -10.99
CA TYR A 36 -8.82 6.86 -10.98
C TYR A 36 -9.49 5.49 -11.06
N GLY A 37 -10.77 5.41 -11.44
CA GLY A 37 -11.50 4.14 -11.58
C GLY A 37 -11.83 3.44 -10.26
N ILE A 38 -11.80 4.18 -9.15
CA ILE A 38 -12.10 3.65 -7.82
C ILE A 38 -13.59 3.88 -7.52
N LYS A 39 -14.32 2.80 -7.25
CA LYS A 39 -15.72 2.81 -6.80
C LYS A 39 -15.79 2.86 -5.28
N TYR A 40 -16.87 3.41 -4.74
CA TYR A 40 -17.12 3.50 -3.31
C TYR A 40 -18.63 3.45 -3.01
N ASP A 41 -19.02 2.96 -1.84
CA ASP A 41 -20.42 2.89 -1.43
C ASP A 41 -20.89 4.21 -0.82
N SER A 42 -20.07 4.80 0.06
CA SER A 42 -20.40 6.08 0.69
C SER A 42 -19.15 6.83 1.14
N ILE A 43 -19.24 8.16 1.13
CA ILE A 43 -18.28 9.10 1.71
C ILE A 43 -19.06 10.01 2.66
N SER A 44 -18.56 10.18 3.87
CA SER A 44 -19.20 11.00 4.91
C SER A 44 -18.15 11.78 5.70
N GLY A 45 -18.58 12.86 6.34
CA GLY A 45 -17.72 13.70 7.18
C GLY A 45 -17.34 15.02 6.50
N ASN A 46 -16.27 15.63 6.97
CA ASN A 46 -15.85 16.98 6.60
C ASN A 46 -14.38 17.01 6.18
N LEU A 47 -13.81 18.22 6.02
CA LEU A 47 -12.43 18.38 5.55
C LEU A 47 -11.40 17.74 6.49
N LEU A 48 -11.63 17.77 7.80
CA LEU A 48 -10.69 17.27 8.81
C LEU A 48 -10.85 15.76 9.07
N LYS A 49 -12.07 15.24 9.00
CA LYS A 49 -12.39 13.85 9.26
C LYS A 49 -13.36 13.33 8.22
N THR A 50 -12.88 12.42 7.38
CA THR A 50 -13.68 11.78 6.33
C THR A 50 -13.73 10.28 6.58
N LYS A 51 -14.88 9.65 6.35
CA LYS A 51 -15.03 8.19 6.34
C LYS A 51 -15.49 7.75 4.97
N ILE A 52 -14.83 6.73 4.42
CA ILE A 52 -15.13 6.14 3.13
C ILE A 52 -15.42 4.66 3.35
N LYS A 53 -16.56 4.16 2.85
CA LYS A 53 -16.95 2.75 2.95
C LYS A 53 -17.00 2.09 1.58
N GLY A 54 -16.67 0.80 1.54
CA GLY A 54 -16.84 -0.05 0.35
C GLY A 54 -15.97 0.37 -0.84
N LEU A 55 -14.70 0.66 -0.59
CA LEU A 55 -13.75 1.06 -1.63
C LEU A 55 -13.38 -0.13 -2.50
N THR A 56 -13.56 0.00 -3.82
CA THR A 56 -13.27 -1.07 -4.79
C THR A 56 -12.47 -0.54 -5.97
N TYR A 57 -11.35 -1.19 -6.32
CA TYR A 57 -10.55 -0.88 -7.51
C TYR A 57 -10.40 -2.13 -8.38
N GLY A 58 -10.95 -2.08 -9.60
CA GLY A 58 -11.07 -3.24 -10.48
C GLY A 58 -11.78 -4.42 -9.79
N ASN A 59 -11.38 -5.65 -10.13
CA ASN A 59 -11.89 -6.88 -9.50
C ASN A 59 -10.96 -7.41 -8.39
N PHE A 60 -9.95 -6.65 -8.00
CA PHE A 60 -8.81 -7.17 -7.24
C PHE A 60 -8.69 -6.57 -5.82
N VAL A 61 -9.15 -5.34 -5.59
CA VAL A 61 -8.95 -4.68 -4.29
C VAL A 61 -10.29 -4.25 -3.73
N LYS A 62 -10.67 -4.82 -2.59
CA LYS A 62 -11.82 -4.40 -1.78
C LYS A 62 -11.37 -3.95 -0.39
N ILE A 63 -11.83 -2.77 0.02
CA ILE A 63 -11.57 -2.19 1.34
C ILE A 63 -12.90 -1.82 1.99
N ASP A 64 -13.18 -2.42 3.15
CA ASP A 64 -14.50 -2.29 3.81
C ASP A 64 -14.70 -0.87 4.37
N ASP A 65 -13.69 -0.33 5.07
CA ASP A 65 -13.78 0.96 5.76
C ASP A 65 -12.42 1.69 5.76
N ILE A 66 -12.42 2.98 5.44
CA ILE A 66 -11.28 3.88 5.60
C ILE A 66 -11.73 5.12 6.35
N ALA A 67 -11.13 5.37 7.52
CA ALA A 67 -11.21 6.64 8.20
C ALA A 67 -9.99 7.49 7.87
N VAL A 68 -10.21 8.70 7.37
CA VAL A 68 -9.18 9.68 7.02
C VAL A 68 -9.25 10.82 8.03
N SER A 69 -8.13 11.12 8.68
CA SER A 69 -7.95 12.34 9.47
C SER A 69 -6.94 13.22 8.76
N ASN A 70 -7.40 14.38 8.30
CA ASN A 70 -6.57 15.38 7.66
C ASN A 70 -6.10 16.38 8.71
N LYS A 71 -4.79 16.43 8.91
CA LYS A 71 -4.08 17.53 9.59
C LYS A 71 -3.32 18.29 8.50
N PHE A 72 -3.09 19.58 8.73
CA PHE A 72 -2.47 20.47 7.74
C PHE A 72 -1.20 19.91 7.08
N TYR A 73 -0.35 19.23 7.85
CA TYR A 73 0.93 18.65 7.40
C TYR A 73 0.90 17.11 7.24
N LYS A 74 -0.23 16.45 7.54
CA LYS A 74 -0.29 14.98 7.65
C LYS A 74 -1.71 14.46 7.42
N MET A 75 -1.87 13.51 6.52
CA MET A 75 -3.10 12.74 6.38
C MET A 75 -2.94 11.36 7.03
N GLU A 76 -3.82 10.99 7.95
CA GLU A 76 -3.84 9.69 8.61
C GLU A 76 -5.00 8.86 8.09
N PHE A 77 -4.69 7.72 7.49
CA PHE A 77 -5.65 6.73 7.01
C PHE A 77 -5.65 5.53 7.94
N LEU A 78 -6.82 5.20 8.49
CA LEU A 78 -7.07 4.00 9.25
C LEU A 78 -7.96 3.08 8.42
N ILE A 79 -7.37 2.02 7.89
CA ILE A 79 -8.03 1.06 6.99
C ILE A 79 -8.49 -0.14 7.81
N ASN A 80 -9.77 -0.52 7.66
CA ASN A 80 -10.44 -1.61 8.37
C ASN A 80 -10.21 -1.54 9.89
N LYS A 81 -10.16 -0.31 10.44
CA LYS A 81 -9.91 0.01 11.87
C LYS A 81 -8.56 -0.48 12.45
N LYS A 82 -7.74 -1.19 11.69
CA LYS A 82 -6.52 -1.86 12.18
C LYS A 82 -5.24 -1.32 11.51
N GLN A 83 -5.31 -1.08 10.21
CA GLN A 83 -4.15 -0.80 9.39
C GLN A 83 -3.93 0.71 9.31
N LYS A 84 -2.69 1.18 9.54
CA LYS A 84 -2.39 2.62 9.58
C LYS A 84 -1.49 3.01 8.42
N LEU A 85 -1.91 4.03 7.69
CA LEU A 85 -1.11 4.72 6.68
C LEU A 85 -1.07 6.21 7.06
N SER A 86 0.12 6.80 7.13
CA SER A 86 0.30 8.24 7.37
C SER A 86 1.01 8.86 6.19
N VAL A 87 0.34 9.73 5.46
CA VAL A 87 0.88 10.45 4.30
C VAL A 87 1.30 11.84 4.75
N PHE A 88 2.49 12.26 4.33
CA PHE A 88 3.08 13.57 4.54
C PHE A 88 3.22 14.23 3.17
N PRO A 89 2.19 14.98 2.70
CA PRO A 89 2.11 15.42 1.31
C PRO A 89 3.30 16.30 0.91
N LEU A 90 3.68 17.24 1.77
CA LEU A 90 4.79 18.18 1.54
C LEU A 90 6.13 17.46 1.39
N GLU A 91 6.32 16.36 2.12
CA GLU A 91 7.55 15.57 2.05
C GLU A 91 7.53 14.51 0.93
N LYS A 92 6.37 14.28 0.29
CA LYS A 92 6.15 13.15 -0.64
C LYS A 92 6.49 11.78 -0.02
N LYS A 93 6.16 11.62 1.27
CA LYS A 93 6.44 10.40 2.05
C LYS A 93 5.16 9.80 2.64
N ALA A 94 5.18 8.49 2.84
CA ALA A 94 4.17 7.74 3.55
C ALA A 94 4.80 6.80 4.58
N LYS A 95 4.21 6.70 5.78
CA LYS A 95 4.54 5.68 6.78
C LYS A 95 3.45 4.63 6.77
N ILE A 96 3.84 3.36 6.68
CA ILE A 96 2.92 2.22 6.63
C ILE A 96 3.12 1.37 7.87
N LYS A 97 2.02 0.96 8.49
CA LYS A 97 1.99 -0.04 9.55
C LYS A 97 0.78 -0.93 9.36
N PHE A 98 1.04 -2.11 8.82
CA PHE A 98 0.08 -3.19 8.68
C PHE A 98 0.33 -4.28 9.71
N LYS A 99 -0.72 -4.69 10.42
CA LYS A 99 -0.71 -5.75 11.41
C LYS A 99 -1.78 -6.78 11.03
N ASN A 100 -1.37 -8.02 10.81
CA ASN A 100 -2.22 -9.15 10.43
C ASN A 100 -3.20 -8.79 9.30
N LEU A 101 -2.68 -8.19 8.22
CA LEU A 101 -3.49 -7.91 7.03
C LEU A 101 -3.81 -9.22 6.34
N GLU A 102 -5.09 -9.56 6.24
CA GLU A 102 -5.59 -10.76 5.57
C GLU A 102 -5.47 -10.62 4.04
N ILE A 103 -4.63 -11.45 3.41
CA ILE A 103 -4.31 -11.40 1.97
C ILE A 103 -5.50 -11.89 1.13
N ASN A 104 -6.27 -12.85 1.64
CA ASN A 104 -7.46 -13.40 0.99
C ASN A 104 -8.56 -12.35 0.74
N LYS A 105 -8.54 -11.22 1.46
CA LYS A 105 -9.46 -10.10 1.17
C LYS A 105 -9.13 -9.35 -0.14
N TYR A 106 -7.93 -9.57 -0.67
CA TYR A 106 -7.39 -8.88 -1.85
C TYR A 106 -7.05 -9.86 -2.99
N THR A 107 -7.12 -11.17 -2.78
CA THR A 107 -6.88 -12.17 -3.82
C THR A 107 -7.70 -13.43 -3.54
N ASN A 108 -8.31 -14.02 -4.57
CA ASN A 108 -9.13 -15.24 -4.40
C ASN A 108 -8.30 -16.53 -4.34
N LYS A 109 -7.00 -16.50 -4.69
CA LYS A 109 -6.16 -17.69 -4.85
C LYS A 109 -5.08 -17.85 -3.78
N ILE A 110 -4.82 -16.80 -3.00
CA ILE A 110 -3.78 -16.79 -1.98
C ILE A 110 -4.40 -16.40 -0.65
N SER A 111 -4.27 -17.28 0.34
CA SER A 111 -4.71 -17.02 1.70
C SER A 111 -3.49 -16.84 2.61
N GLY A 112 -3.56 -15.88 3.53
CA GLY A 112 -2.43 -15.57 4.37
C GLY A 112 -2.56 -14.28 5.15
N THR A 113 -1.55 -13.98 5.96
CA THR A 113 -1.44 -12.74 6.72
C THR A 113 -0.16 -11.99 6.37
N LEU A 114 -0.24 -10.66 6.34
CA LEU A 114 0.90 -9.77 6.14
C LEU A 114 1.05 -8.83 7.33
N ASN A 115 2.25 -8.82 7.91
CA ASN A 115 2.71 -7.84 8.88
C ASN A 115 3.79 -7.00 8.21
N LEU A 116 3.58 -5.69 8.07
CA LEU A 116 4.50 -4.83 7.34
C LEU A 116 4.64 -3.49 8.04
N LYS A 117 5.86 -3.00 8.24
CA LYS A 117 6.11 -1.66 8.80
C LYS A 117 7.23 -0.97 8.05
N GLY A 118 7.10 0.34 7.87
CA GLY A 118 8.20 1.15 7.36
C GLY A 118 7.73 2.42 6.64
N LYS A 119 8.57 2.87 5.70
CA LYS A 119 8.36 4.11 4.97
C LYS A 119 8.37 3.85 3.47
N ILE A 120 7.51 4.57 2.75
CA ILE A 120 7.53 4.70 1.29
C ILE A 120 7.73 6.18 0.95
N PHE A 121 8.46 6.47 -0.11
CA PHE A 121 8.70 7.82 -0.58
C PHE A 121 8.85 7.85 -2.09
N ILE A 122 8.53 9.00 -2.71
CA ILE A 122 8.62 9.18 -4.15
C ILE A 122 9.87 10.02 -4.45
N LYS A 123 10.74 9.52 -5.32
CA LYS A 123 11.93 10.23 -5.81
C LYS A 123 12.13 9.94 -7.30
N ASP A 124 12.35 10.98 -8.11
CA ASP A 124 12.66 10.86 -9.54
C ASP A 124 11.68 9.98 -10.35
N ASN A 125 10.38 10.07 -10.05
CA ASN A 125 9.29 9.23 -10.60
C ASN A 125 9.32 7.74 -10.21
N TYR A 126 10.09 7.38 -9.19
CA TYR A 126 10.14 6.04 -8.60
C TYR A 126 9.59 6.03 -7.18
N ILE A 127 8.95 4.92 -6.83
CA ILE A 127 8.48 4.57 -5.50
C ILE A 127 9.61 3.81 -4.81
N LEU A 128 10.15 4.44 -3.77
CA LEU A 128 11.20 3.90 -2.94
C LEU A 128 10.65 3.51 -1.57
N SER A 129 11.22 2.47 -0.98
CA SER A 129 10.67 1.83 0.21
C SER A 129 11.77 1.35 1.14
N ASN A 130 11.56 1.63 2.42
CA ASN A 130 12.32 1.09 3.54
C ASN A 130 11.33 0.35 4.42
N LEU A 131 11.06 -0.91 4.09
CA LEU A 131 10.04 -1.74 4.72
C LEU A 131 10.68 -2.96 5.36
N ASN A 132 10.11 -3.39 6.48
CA ASN A 132 10.38 -4.70 7.06
C ASN A 132 9.04 -5.36 7.37
N GLY A 133 8.93 -6.65 7.12
CA GLY A 133 7.69 -7.35 7.37
C GLY A 133 7.83 -8.85 7.25
N ASP A 134 6.80 -9.54 7.72
CA ASP A 134 6.66 -10.97 7.60
C ASP A 134 5.30 -11.26 6.97
N SER A 135 5.26 -12.19 6.03
CA SER A 135 4.02 -12.76 5.52
C SER A 135 3.96 -14.26 5.80
N PHE A 136 2.77 -14.75 6.10
CA PHE A 136 2.49 -16.16 6.22
C PHE A 136 1.41 -16.54 5.21
N LEU A 137 1.76 -17.38 4.24
CA LEU A 137 0.89 -17.83 3.16
C LEU A 137 0.44 -19.26 3.44
N ARG A 138 -0.85 -19.46 3.71
CA ARG A 138 -1.42 -20.79 4.00
C ARG A 138 -1.73 -21.57 2.74
N THR A 139 -2.34 -20.91 1.75
CA THR A 139 -2.76 -21.53 0.50
C THR A 139 -2.20 -20.77 -0.69
N LEU A 140 -1.68 -21.52 -1.65
CA LEU A 140 -1.17 -21.03 -2.93
C LEU A 140 -1.81 -21.86 -4.07
N PRO A 141 -1.85 -21.34 -5.30
CA PRO A 141 -2.31 -22.09 -6.47
C PRO A 141 -1.37 -23.25 -6.88
N VAL A 142 -0.41 -23.61 -6.03
CA VAL A 142 0.50 -24.74 -6.20
C VAL A 142 0.24 -25.72 -5.05
N PRO A 143 -0.39 -26.88 -5.30
CA PRO A 143 -0.94 -27.75 -4.24
C PRO A 143 0.11 -28.32 -3.27
N ILE A 144 1.37 -28.35 -3.69
CA ILE A 144 2.48 -28.99 -2.98
C ILE A 144 3.17 -28.02 -1.99
N VAL A 145 2.92 -26.71 -2.11
CA VAL A 145 3.55 -25.69 -1.27
C VAL A 145 2.51 -25.02 -0.39
N LYS A 146 2.58 -25.29 0.91
CA LYS A 146 1.69 -24.74 1.93
C LYS A 146 2.51 -24.10 3.06
N ASP A 147 1.87 -23.21 3.79
CA ASP A 147 2.40 -22.60 5.01
C ASP A 147 3.79 -21.95 4.83
N ILE A 148 3.91 -21.14 3.77
CA ILE A 148 5.14 -20.39 3.50
C ILE A 148 5.21 -19.18 4.42
N LYS A 149 6.27 -19.13 5.24
CA LYS A 149 6.70 -17.91 5.92
C LYS A 149 7.72 -17.18 5.07
N ILE A 150 7.49 -15.90 4.82
CA ILE A 150 8.40 -15.02 4.10
C ILE A 150 8.74 -13.85 5.03
N SER A 151 10.02 -13.65 5.33
CA SER A 151 10.50 -12.44 6.01
C SER A 151 11.13 -11.52 4.97
N LEU A 152 10.58 -10.31 4.82
CA LEU A 152 10.91 -9.35 3.78
C LEU A 152 11.56 -8.11 4.39
N LYS A 153 12.66 -7.68 3.77
CA LYS A 153 13.31 -6.39 4.01
C LYS A 153 13.53 -5.68 2.67
N THR A 154 13.05 -4.44 2.58
CA THR A 154 13.34 -3.54 1.47
C THR A 154 14.17 -2.36 1.92
N MET A 155 15.13 -1.97 1.10
CA MET A 155 16.00 -0.81 1.33
C MET A 155 16.09 0.00 0.06
N ALA A 156 15.72 1.27 0.13
CA ALA A 156 15.83 2.18 -0.98
C ALA A 156 17.30 2.47 -1.32
N LYS A 157 17.64 2.41 -2.61
CA LYS A 157 18.94 2.80 -3.15
C LYS A 157 18.73 3.55 -4.47
N GLU A 158 19.06 4.83 -4.50
CA GLU A 158 18.94 5.69 -5.69
C GLU A 158 17.54 5.66 -6.33
N LYS A 159 17.34 4.89 -7.41
CA LYS A 159 16.08 4.71 -8.14
C LYS A 159 15.42 3.36 -7.91
N GLU A 160 16.02 2.50 -7.10
CA GLU A 160 15.66 1.10 -6.95
C GLU A 160 15.41 0.71 -5.48
N ASN A 161 14.74 -0.41 -5.28
CA ASN A 161 14.54 -1.02 -3.98
C ASN A 161 15.33 -2.31 -3.90
N LYS A 162 16.39 -2.36 -3.09
CA LYS A 162 17.03 -3.62 -2.75
C LYS A 162 16.07 -4.45 -1.91
N ILE A 163 15.85 -5.70 -2.31
CA ILE A 163 14.95 -6.63 -1.66
C ILE A 163 15.76 -7.81 -1.15
N LYS A 164 15.57 -8.12 0.13
CA LYS A 164 15.99 -9.39 0.73
C LYS A 164 14.76 -10.08 1.29
N ALA A 165 14.52 -11.31 0.87
CA ALA A 165 13.44 -12.11 1.40
C ALA A 165 13.95 -13.48 1.82
N LYS A 166 13.67 -13.89 3.06
CA LYS A 166 13.92 -15.25 3.53
C LYS A 166 12.62 -16.03 3.45
N ILE A 167 12.66 -17.21 2.85
CA ILE A 167 11.49 -18.06 2.59
C ILE A 167 11.67 -19.36 3.36
N PHE A 168 10.65 -19.75 4.11
CA PHE A 168 10.65 -20.97 4.91
C PHE A 168 9.29 -21.68 4.79
N SER A 169 9.32 -22.96 4.47
CA SER A 169 8.20 -23.90 4.46
C SER A 169 8.76 -25.32 4.61
N SER A 170 7.90 -26.34 4.67
CA SER A 170 8.32 -27.74 4.73
C SER A 170 9.18 -28.16 3.53
N ASN A 171 8.85 -27.69 2.33
CA ASN A 171 9.45 -28.14 1.07
C ASN A 171 10.35 -27.09 0.40
N ILE A 172 10.35 -25.85 0.90
CA ILE A 172 11.11 -24.73 0.34
C ILE A 172 11.76 -23.95 1.47
N THR A 173 13.08 -23.82 1.43
CA THR A 173 13.84 -22.95 2.33
C THR A 173 14.89 -22.20 1.52
N GLY A 174 15.07 -20.91 1.75
CA GLY A 174 16.09 -20.17 1.01
C GLY A 174 15.99 -18.66 1.15
N GLU A 175 16.82 -17.97 0.40
CA GLU A 175 16.89 -16.52 0.38
C GLU A 175 16.80 -16.00 -1.05
N PHE A 176 15.91 -15.05 -1.25
CA PHE A 176 15.87 -14.21 -2.44
C PHE A 176 16.59 -12.90 -2.17
N ASN A 177 17.55 -12.57 -3.03
CA ASN A 177 18.24 -11.29 -3.04
C ASN A 177 18.04 -10.64 -4.41
N GLY A 178 17.50 -9.42 -4.43
CA GLY A 178 17.15 -8.78 -5.68
C GLY A 178 16.93 -7.28 -5.57
N VAL A 179 16.36 -6.75 -6.63
CA VAL A 179 16.12 -5.34 -6.88
C VAL A 179 14.75 -5.19 -7.52
N ALA A 180 13.92 -4.29 -6.97
CA ALA A 180 12.69 -3.85 -7.61
C ALA A 180 12.78 -2.40 -8.09
N LEU A 181 12.48 -2.20 -9.36
CA LEU A 181 12.27 -0.90 -9.97
C LEU A 181 10.77 -0.65 -10.01
N ILE A 182 10.28 0.31 -9.22
CA ILE A 182 8.85 0.59 -9.08
C ILE A 182 8.59 2.03 -9.54
N PRO A 183 8.30 2.28 -10.82
CA PRO A 183 7.89 3.61 -11.25
C PRO A 183 6.50 3.98 -10.71
N ILE A 184 6.14 5.27 -10.70
CA ILE A 184 4.80 5.74 -10.31
C ILE A 184 3.71 5.01 -11.10
N ASN A 185 3.94 4.75 -12.39
CA ASN A 185 3.10 3.84 -13.17
C ASN A 185 3.46 2.38 -12.84
N ILE A 186 2.85 1.85 -11.79
CA ILE A 186 3.18 0.54 -11.22
C ILE A 186 3.08 -0.64 -12.20
N GLN A 187 2.34 -0.50 -13.32
CA GLN A 187 2.27 -1.54 -14.36
C GLN A 187 3.65 -1.87 -14.95
N ASN A 188 4.55 -0.89 -14.99
CA ASN A 188 5.91 -1.02 -15.50
C ASN A 188 6.90 -1.45 -14.41
N ALA A 189 6.43 -1.83 -13.22
CA ALA A 189 7.31 -2.28 -12.16
C ALA A 189 7.96 -3.62 -12.52
N THR A 190 9.24 -3.76 -12.16
CA THR A 190 10.02 -4.97 -12.39
C THR A 190 10.69 -5.42 -11.11
N LEU A 191 10.88 -6.74 -10.97
CA LEU A 191 11.61 -7.37 -9.89
C LEU A 191 12.63 -8.34 -10.51
N LYS A 192 13.90 -8.16 -10.20
CA LYS A 192 14.98 -9.06 -10.65
C LYS A 192 15.81 -9.50 -9.47
N GLY A 193 16.30 -10.73 -9.47
CA GLY A 193 17.19 -11.21 -8.41
C GLY A 193 17.53 -12.68 -8.55
N ASN A 194 18.16 -13.22 -7.52
CA ASN A 194 18.51 -14.63 -7.44
C ASN A 194 17.85 -15.23 -6.18
N PHE A 195 17.21 -16.37 -6.34
CA PHE A 195 16.82 -17.24 -5.24
C PHE A 195 17.87 -18.34 -5.07
N GLU A 196 18.32 -18.54 -3.84
CA GLU A 196 19.24 -19.61 -3.49
C GLU A 196 18.72 -20.34 -2.25
N GLY A 197 18.69 -21.66 -2.31
CA GLY A 197 18.13 -22.45 -1.21
C GLY A 197 17.94 -23.92 -1.54
N LYS A 198 16.95 -24.53 -0.90
CA LYS A 198 16.51 -25.90 -1.11
C LYS A 198 15.05 -25.95 -1.53
N LEU A 199 14.76 -26.75 -2.54
CA LEU A 199 13.42 -27.08 -3.01
C LEU A 199 13.30 -28.61 -3.07
N TYR A 200 12.37 -29.20 -2.32
CA TYR A 200 12.19 -30.66 -2.20
C TYR A 200 13.50 -31.42 -1.87
N GLY A 201 14.32 -30.85 -0.98
CA GLY A 201 15.61 -31.43 -0.59
C GLY A 201 16.78 -31.11 -1.53
N SER A 202 16.50 -30.72 -2.78
CA SER A 202 17.50 -30.37 -3.78
C SER A 202 17.97 -28.92 -3.62
N LYS A 203 19.29 -28.68 -3.68
CA LYS A 203 19.83 -27.31 -3.73
C LYS A 203 19.42 -26.67 -5.05
N ILE A 204 18.90 -25.44 -4.99
CA ILE A 204 18.54 -24.67 -6.18
C ILE A 204 19.19 -23.29 -6.13
N LYS A 205 19.55 -22.80 -7.31
CA LYS A 205 19.99 -21.44 -7.55
C LYS A 205 19.35 -20.96 -8.85
N GLN A 206 18.45 -19.99 -8.75
CA GLN A 206 17.64 -19.58 -9.89
C GLN A 206 17.51 -18.06 -9.95
N ASN A 207 17.79 -17.52 -11.14
CA ASN A 207 17.52 -16.13 -11.44
C ASN A 207 16.01 -15.94 -11.64
N ILE A 208 15.44 -14.95 -10.98
CA ILE A 208 14.03 -14.59 -11.06
C ILE A 208 13.94 -13.21 -11.69
N SER A 209 13.11 -13.07 -12.73
CA SER A 209 12.78 -11.79 -13.35
C SER A 209 11.28 -11.72 -13.59
N LEU A 210 10.61 -10.79 -12.92
CA LEU A 210 9.17 -10.59 -12.98
C LEU A 210 8.84 -9.16 -13.41
N ARG A 211 7.79 -9.02 -14.21
CA ARG A 211 7.16 -7.73 -14.53
C ARG A 211 5.76 -7.70 -13.94
N PHE A 212 5.38 -6.59 -13.34
CA PHE A 212 4.11 -6.48 -12.61
C PHE A 212 2.89 -6.62 -13.52
N LYS A 213 2.98 -6.12 -14.77
CA LYS A 213 1.95 -6.33 -15.80
C LYS A 213 1.66 -7.82 -16.05
N ASP A 214 2.68 -8.68 -16.03
CA ASP A 214 2.53 -10.12 -16.26
C ASP A 214 1.80 -10.79 -15.08
N ILE A 215 2.04 -10.31 -13.85
CA ILE A 215 1.36 -10.77 -12.63
C ILE A 215 -0.12 -10.34 -12.62
N ILE A 216 -0.42 -9.08 -12.94
CA ILE A 216 -1.79 -8.56 -12.96
C ILE A 216 -2.64 -9.33 -13.99
N ASN A 217 -2.07 -9.65 -15.14
CA ASN A 217 -2.78 -10.35 -16.22
C ASN A 217 -2.88 -11.87 -15.98
N GLY A 218 -2.37 -12.38 -14.86
CA GLY A 218 -2.35 -13.83 -14.58
C GLY A 218 -1.40 -14.63 -15.46
N ASN A 219 -0.54 -13.98 -16.24
CA ASN A 219 0.39 -14.57 -17.20
C ASN A 219 1.76 -14.84 -16.56
N LEU A 220 1.77 -15.44 -15.36
CA LEU A 220 3.00 -15.93 -14.77
C LEU A 220 3.42 -17.22 -15.50
N LYS A 221 4.18 -17.07 -16.58
CA LYS A 221 4.92 -18.20 -17.16
C LYS A 221 6.12 -18.47 -16.26
N LEU A 222 6.00 -19.51 -15.43
CA LEU A 222 7.13 -20.11 -14.74
C LEU A 222 7.90 -20.93 -15.79
N PHE A 223 9.05 -20.44 -16.22
CA PHE A 223 10.03 -21.20 -16.98
C PHE A 223 11.32 -21.28 -16.15
#